data_AF-A0A2T9IYM1-F1
#
_entry.id   AF-A0A2T9IYM1-F1
#
_cell.length_a   1.000
_cell.length_b   1.000
_cell.length_c   1.000
_cell.angle_alpha   90.00
_cell.angle_beta   90.00
_cell.angle_gamma   90.00
#
_symmetry.space_group_name_H-M   'P 1'
#
loop_
_entity.id
_entity.type
_entity.pdbx_description
1 polymer ?
#
loop_
_entity_poly.entity_id
_entity_poly.type
_entity_poly.pdbx_seq_one_letter_code
_entity_poly.pdbx_strand_id
1 'polypeptide(L)'
;MFNAISSFMRSLLGAQQSAAVPFQEQADAQADAWLDHLALVEHQAERAKARAAWAAMSDDERGAVLDGCDRLDAEGRLEDHQFFEQWLALRMQGYVGD
;
A
#
# COMPACT_ATOMS: atom_id res chain seq x y z
N MET A 1 -58.55 5.97 -4.48
CA MET A 1 -57.26 6.68 -4.58
C MET A 1 -56.51 6.77 -3.23
N PHE A 2 -56.55 5.74 -2.37
CA PHE A 2 -55.89 5.79 -1.04
C PHE A 2 -54.78 4.75 -0.84
N ASN A 3 -54.41 3.99 -1.90
CA ASN A 3 -53.46 2.89 -1.79
C ASN A 3 -52.05 3.22 -2.29
N ALA A 4 -51.90 4.26 -3.12
CA ALA A 4 -50.59 4.67 -3.65
C ALA A 4 -49.76 5.44 -2.62
N ILE A 5 -50.40 6.27 -1.78
CA ILE A 5 -49.72 7.09 -0.76
C ILE A 5 -49.15 6.22 0.37
N SER A 6 -49.88 5.16 0.76
CA SER A 6 -49.46 4.24 1.83
C SER A 6 -48.25 3.38 1.44
N SER A 7 -48.11 3.01 0.16
CA SER A 7 -46.96 2.26 -0.35
C SER A 7 -45.71 3.13 -0.41
N PHE A 8 -45.85 4.41 -0.78
CA PHE A 8 -44.73 5.35 -0.82
C PHE A 8 -44.21 5.71 0.58
N MET A 9 -45.09 5.91 1.57
CA MET A 9 -44.65 6.14 2.96
C MET A 9 -43.94 4.92 3.57
N ARG A 10 -44.37 3.69 3.24
CA ARG A 10 -43.71 2.46 3.72
C ARG A 10 -42.35 2.22 3.09
N SER A 11 -42.12 2.69 1.86
CA SER A 11 -40.80 2.66 1.21
C SER A 11 -39.83 3.68 1.80
N LEU A 12 -40.31 4.85 2.22
CA LEU A 12 -39.49 5.88 2.87
C LEU A 12 -39.08 5.49 4.31
N LEU A 13 -39.96 4.80 5.04
CA LEU A 13 -39.68 4.28 6.39
C LEU A 13 -38.83 2.99 6.39
N GLY A 14 -38.71 2.30 5.25
CA GLY A 14 -37.98 1.03 5.13
C GLY A 14 -36.54 1.14 4.62
N ALA A 15 -36.11 2.29 4.10
CA ALA A 15 -34.86 2.43 3.35
C ALA A 15 -33.71 3.13 4.09
N GLN A 16 -33.89 3.56 5.34
CA GLN A 16 -32.80 4.09 6.17
C GLN A 16 -32.84 3.50 7.57
N GLN A 17 -32.57 2.20 7.67
CA GLN A 17 -31.76 1.74 8.78
C GLN A 17 -30.30 2.04 8.43
N SER A 18 -29.96 3.33 8.36
CA SER A 18 -28.58 3.74 8.59
C SER A 18 -28.31 3.32 10.03
N ALA A 19 -27.65 2.17 10.22
CA ALA A 19 -27.17 1.77 11.53
C ALA A 19 -26.45 2.98 12.10
N ALA A 20 -26.98 3.54 13.19
CA ALA A 20 -26.37 4.66 13.87
C ALA A 20 -25.09 4.12 14.49
N VAL A 21 -24.01 4.10 13.71
CA VAL A 21 -22.66 3.86 14.21
C VAL A 21 -22.43 4.99 15.21
N PRO A 22 -22.19 4.68 16.49
CA PRO A 22 -21.85 5.69 17.49
C PRO A 22 -20.76 6.59 16.91
N PHE A 23 -20.91 7.90 17.05
CA PHE A 23 -19.95 8.90 16.52
C PHE A 23 -18.49 8.54 16.85
N GLN A 24 -18.27 7.90 18.01
CA GLN A 24 -16.98 7.42 18.45
C GLN A 24 -16.43 6.24 17.63
N GLU A 25 -17.23 5.24 17.29
CA GLU A 25 -16.82 4.13 16.40
C GLU A 25 -16.51 4.64 14.98
N GLN A 26 -17.22 5.68 14.52
CA GLN A 26 -16.95 6.29 13.23
C GLN A 26 -15.68 7.16 13.24
N ALA A 27 -15.39 7.82 14.37
CA ALA A 27 -14.16 8.59 14.57
C ALA A 27 -12.94 7.66 14.66
N ASP A 28 -13.04 6.54 15.37
CA ASP A 28 -11.98 5.54 15.49
C ASP A 28 -11.66 4.90 14.14
N ALA A 29 -12.68 4.49 13.37
CA ALA A 29 -12.49 3.95 12.03
C ALA A 29 -11.86 4.97 11.04
N GLN A 30 -12.18 6.26 11.19
CA GLN A 30 -11.54 7.31 10.40
C GLN A 30 -10.08 7.56 10.81
N ALA A 31 -9.78 7.47 12.10
CA ALA A 31 -8.41 7.57 12.61
C ALA A 31 -7.54 6.41 12.11
N ASP A 32 -8.06 5.17 12.16
CA ASP A 32 -7.36 4.00 11.63
C ASP A 32 -7.10 4.12 10.13
N ALA A 33 -8.12 4.49 9.35
CA ALA A 33 -7.97 4.71 7.90
C ALA A 33 -6.97 5.83 7.57
N TRP A 34 -6.90 6.86 8.41
CA TRP A 34 -5.91 7.93 8.27
C TRP A 34 -4.49 7.46 8.59
N LEU A 35 -4.32 6.63 9.64
CA LEU A 35 -3.02 6.04 9.98
C LEU A 35 -2.53 5.08 8.88
N ASP A 36 -3.42 4.24 8.34
CA ASP A 36 -3.11 3.37 7.20
C ASP A 36 -2.70 4.19 5.97
N HIS A 37 -3.40 5.30 5.70
CA HIS A 37 -3.05 6.21 4.62
C HIS A 37 -1.67 6.84 4.84
N LEU A 38 -1.36 7.31 6.05
CA LEU A 38 -0.05 7.86 6.39
C LEU A 38 1.07 6.82 6.19
N ALA A 39 0.87 5.60 6.69
CA ALA A 39 1.84 4.51 6.52
C ALA A 39 2.08 4.20 5.03
N LEU A 40 1.02 4.22 4.21
CA LEU A 40 1.13 4.06 2.76
C LEU A 40 1.92 5.20 2.10
N VAL A 41 1.69 6.45 2.52
CA VAL A 41 2.39 7.63 1.99
C VAL A 41 3.87 7.60 2.37
N GLU A 42 4.18 7.27 3.63
CA GLU A 42 5.56 7.13 4.11
C GLU A 42 6.31 6.04 3.33
N HIS A 43 5.68 4.87 3.19
CA HIS A 43 6.25 3.77 2.41
C HIS A 43 6.49 4.17 0.94
N GLN A 44 5.57 4.91 0.31
CA GLN A 44 5.79 5.43 -1.05
C GLN A 44 6.95 6.44 -1.12
N ALA A 45 7.10 7.30 -0.12
CA ALA A 45 8.19 8.26 -0.04
C ALA A 45 9.56 7.54 0.07
N GLU A 46 9.65 6.49 0.88
CA GLU A 46 10.87 5.68 1.00
C GLU A 46 11.21 4.97 -0.31
N ARG A 47 10.22 4.39 -1.00
CA ARG A 47 10.43 3.77 -2.33
C ARG A 47 10.91 4.81 -3.36
N ALA A 48 10.37 6.03 -3.31
CA ALA A 48 10.80 7.12 -4.20
C ALA A 48 12.25 7.54 -3.93
N LYS A 49 12.66 7.63 -2.65
CA LYS A 49 14.05 7.89 -2.26
C LYS A 49 14.99 6.80 -2.75
N ALA A 50 14.64 5.53 -2.55
CA ALA A 50 15.45 4.40 -3.02
C ALA A 50 15.61 4.42 -4.54
N ARG A 51 14.55 4.73 -5.30
CA ARG A 51 14.64 4.89 -6.77
C ARG A 51 15.53 6.06 -7.17
N ALA A 52 15.45 7.19 -6.48
CA ALA A 52 16.29 8.34 -6.74
C ALA A 52 17.78 8.03 -6.45
N ALA A 53 18.06 7.36 -5.33
CA ALA A 53 19.40 6.91 -4.98
C ALA A 53 19.95 5.95 -6.04
N TRP A 54 19.16 4.95 -6.44
CA TRP A 54 19.52 4.01 -7.50
C TRP A 54 19.82 4.70 -8.83
N ALA A 55 19.00 5.68 -9.22
CA ALA A 55 19.19 6.43 -10.46
C ALA A 55 20.47 7.27 -10.44
N ALA A 56 20.88 7.76 -9.26
CA ALA A 56 22.10 8.54 -9.08
C ALA A 56 23.39 7.68 -9.04
N MET A 57 23.27 6.38 -8.78
CA MET A 57 24.42 5.45 -8.75
C MET A 57 24.97 5.18 -10.16
N SER A 58 26.28 5.05 -10.23
CA SER A 58 26.99 4.45 -11.36
C SER A 58 26.68 2.96 -11.50
N ASP A 59 27.00 2.38 -12.65
CA ASP A 59 26.77 0.96 -12.89
C ASP A 59 27.64 0.06 -11.99
N ASP A 60 28.86 0.48 -11.67
CA ASP A 60 29.74 -0.22 -10.71
C ASP A 60 29.13 -0.23 -9.29
N GLU A 61 28.59 0.90 -8.84
CA GLU A 61 27.91 1.01 -7.54
C GLU A 61 26.64 0.16 -7.51
N ARG A 62 25.87 0.15 -8.60
CA ARG A 62 24.69 -0.72 -8.73
C ARG A 62 25.08 -2.19 -8.67
N GLY A 63 26.18 -2.58 -9.32
CA GLY A 63 26.74 -3.93 -9.25
C GLY A 63 27.02 -4.35 -7.81
N ALA A 64 27.74 -3.51 -7.05
CA ALA A 64 28.03 -3.81 -5.64
C ALA A 64 26.77 -3.89 -4.76
N VAL A 65 25.73 -3.08 -5.05
CA VAL A 65 24.44 -3.18 -4.38
C VAL A 65 23.74 -4.50 -4.72
N LEU A 66 23.82 -4.95 -5.98
CA LEU A 66 23.23 -6.23 -6.41
C LEU A 66 23.92 -7.42 -5.76
N ASP A 67 25.26 -7.43 -5.69
CA ASP A 67 26.02 -8.47 -4.96
C ASP A 67 25.59 -8.54 -3.49
N GLY A 68 25.38 -7.36 -2.88
CA GLY A 68 24.85 -7.25 -1.52
C GLY A 68 23.43 -7.83 -1.40
N CYS A 69 22.58 -7.58 -2.39
CA CYS A 69 21.22 -8.09 -2.43
C CYS A 69 21.18 -9.61 -2.64
N ASP A 70 22.00 -10.15 -3.53
CA ASP A 70 22.11 -11.59 -3.80
C ASP A 70 22.54 -12.36 -2.53
N ARG A 71 23.48 -11.79 -1.76
CA ARG A 71 23.87 -12.35 -0.45
C ARG A 71 22.72 -12.30 0.57
N LEU A 72 21.99 -11.19 0.65
CA LEU A 72 20.84 -11.08 1.55
C LEU A 72 19.69 -12.02 1.16
N ASP A 73 19.51 -12.29 -0.13
CA ASP A 73 18.53 -13.27 -0.63
C ASP A 73 18.91 -14.68 -0.18
N ALA A 74 20.18 -15.05 -0.33
CA ALA A 74 20.70 -16.32 0.16
C ALA A 74 20.57 -16.48 1.68
N GLU A 75 20.60 -15.38 2.43
CA GLU A 75 20.36 -15.35 3.88
C GLU A 75 18.85 -15.32 4.24
N GLY A 76 17.95 -15.15 3.28
CA GLY A 76 16.50 -15.01 3.51
C GLY A 76 16.11 -13.68 4.17
N ARG A 77 16.91 -12.63 3.97
CA ARG A 77 16.80 -11.32 4.66
C ARG A 77 16.65 -10.14 3.69
N LEU A 78 16.45 -10.40 2.41
CA LEU A 78 16.42 -9.36 1.39
C LEU A 78 15.14 -8.51 1.41
N GLU A 79 14.00 -9.06 1.86
CA GLU A 79 12.68 -8.41 1.78
C GLU A 79 12.63 -7.02 2.43
N ASP A 80 13.40 -6.82 3.51
CA ASP A 80 13.48 -5.55 4.25
C ASP A 80 14.52 -4.56 3.68
N HIS A 81 15.23 -4.92 2.61
CA HIS A 81 16.30 -4.10 2.06
C HIS A 81 15.76 -2.97 1.17
N GLN A 82 16.33 -1.77 1.31
CA GLN A 82 15.88 -0.57 0.59
C GLN A 82 15.91 -0.69 -0.95
N PHE A 83 16.75 -1.60 -1.49
CA PHE A 83 16.88 -1.84 -2.93
C PHE A 83 16.22 -3.14 -3.43
N PHE A 84 15.42 -3.80 -2.58
CA PHE A 84 14.75 -5.06 -2.91
C PHE A 84 13.96 -4.97 -4.22
N GLU A 85 13.22 -3.88 -4.44
CA GLU A 85 12.45 -3.69 -5.67
C GLU A 85 13.30 -3.62 -6.92
N GLN A 86 14.44 -2.92 -6.86
CA GLN A 86 15.32 -2.77 -8.02
C GLN A 86 15.94 -4.12 -8.36
N TRP A 87 16.38 -4.86 -7.34
CA TRP A 87 16.83 -6.24 -7.50
C TRP A 87 15.74 -7.13 -8.11
N LEU A 88 14.53 -7.13 -7.55
CA LEU A 88 13.42 -7.96 -8.04
C LEU A 88 13.04 -7.60 -9.48
N ALA A 89 12.97 -6.31 -9.80
CA ALA A 89 12.66 -5.84 -11.15
C ALA A 89 13.70 -6.30 -12.16
N LEU A 90 14.98 -6.37 -11.78
CA LEU A 90 16.05 -6.90 -12.62
C LEU A 90 15.94 -8.42 -12.77
N ARG A 91 15.64 -9.17 -11.70
CA ARG A 91 15.41 -10.62 -11.76
C ARG A 91 14.29 -10.96 -12.73
N MET A 92 13.20 -10.18 -12.72
CA MET A 92 12.09 -10.32 -13.68
C MET A 92 12.49 -10.02 -15.14
N GLN A 93 13.54 -9.23 -15.35
CA GLN A 93 14.10 -8.93 -16.67
C GLN A 93 15.18 -9.93 -17.12
N GLY A 94 15.45 -10.96 -16.32
CA GLY A 94 16.42 -12.01 -16.63
C GLY A 94 17.82 -11.78 -16.06
N TYR A 95 17.98 -10.84 -15.11
CA TYR A 95 19.19 -10.79 -14.29
C TYR A 95 19.35 -12.11 -13.52
N VAL A 96 20.47 -12.76 -13.74
CA VAL A 96 20.94 -13.89 -12.95
C VAL A 96 22.22 -13.35 -12.33
N GLY A 97 22.17 -13.04 -11.03
CA GLY A 97 23.38 -12.66 -10.31
C GLY A 97 24.47 -13.71 -10.47
N ASP A 98 25.71 -13.29 -10.26
CA ASP A 98 26.87 -14.16 -10.37
C ASP A 98 26.88 -15.28 -9.30
#